data_AF-A0A0R2S8N8-F1
#
_entry.id   AF-A0A0R2S8N8-F1
#
_cell.length_a   1.000
_cell.length_b   1.000
_cell.length_c   1.000
_cell.angle_alpha   90.00
_cell.angle_beta   90.00
_cell.angle_gamma   90.00
#
_symmetry.space_group_name_H-M   'P 1'
#
loop_
_entity.id
_entity.type
_entity.pdbx_description
1 polymer ?
#
loop_
_entity_poly.entity_id
_entity_poly.type
_entity_poly.pdbx_seq_one_letter_code
_entity_poly.pdbx_strand_id
1 'polypeptide(L)'
;MSKKNKIYWLEGVTEKGVKSLLTDENSKYRWLRSQRNRRILVFVMTLGFVLVAMGSYWPTLKTNMNLSDGTAVVIYSVSAIFVIFAVLLGYLLLRISVRGIADAPNELLDERQIKIRDTSFRYAYYALGYLIVALLILMIYAPDLKLFEPEGNDGSYLIISMLFACSSLPSMVLAWRERDI
;
A
#
# COMPACT_ATOMS: atom_id res chain seq x y z
N MET A 1 16.61 5.01 -35.61
CA MET A 1 15.12 4.96 -35.66
C MET A 1 14.57 5.47 -34.33
N SER A 2 13.88 6.62 -34.34
CA SER A 2 13.22 7.14 -33.13
C SER A 2 12.05 6.22 -32.76
N LYS A 3 12.27 5.28 -31.81
CA LYS A 3 11.20 4.42 -31.30
C LYS A 3 10.19 5.30 -30.56
N LYS A 4 8.99 5.46 -31.13
CA LYS A 4 7.83 6.06 -30.46
C LYS A 4 7.64 5.36 -29.12
N ASN A 5 7.51 6.13 -28.03
CA ASN A 5 7.26 5.59 -26.70
C ASN A 5 5.81 5.05 -26.66
N LYS A 6 5.63 3.72 -26.64
CA LYS A 6 4.28 3.12 -26.54
C LYS A 6 3.72 3.40 -25.14
N ILE A 7 2.48 3.91 -25.09
CA ILE A 7 1.73 4.12 -23.86
C ILE A 7 0.78 2.93 -23.68
N TYR A 8 0.91 2.25 -22.55
CA TYR A 8 0.03 1.16 -22.15
C TYR A 8 -1.06 1.73 -21.24
N TRP A 9 -2.22 2.02 -21.82
CA TRP A 9 -3.30 2.75 -21.14
C TRP A 9 -3.98 1.95 -20.02
N LEU A 10 -4.06 0.62 -20.15
CA LEU A 10 -4.68 -0.25 -19.13
C LEU A 10 -3.84 -0.32 -17.86
N GLU A 11 -2.52 -0.36 -18.02
CA GLU A 11 -1.54 -0.43 -16.94
C GLU A 11 -1.09 0.96 -16.47
N GLY A 12 -1.41 2.02 -17.23
CA GLY A 12 -1.05 3.40 -16.92
C GLY A 12 0.46 3.69 -17.01
N VAL A 13 1.21 2.89 -17.77
CA VAL A 13 2.67 2.97 -17.86
C VAL A 13 3.16 3.22 -19.28
N THR A 14 4.34 3.83 -19.38
CA THR A 14 5.03 4.03 -20.66
C THR A 14 6.14 3.01 -20.84
N GLU A 15 6.36 2.56 -22.08
CA GLU A 15 7.39 1.58 -22.41
C GLU A 15 8.79 2.02 -21.92
N LYS A 16 9.13 3.29 -22.13
CA LYS A 16 10.41 3.85 -21.66
C LYS A 16 10.54 3.82 -20.13
N GLY A 17 9.47 4.13 -19.40
CA GLY A 17 9.48 4.13 -17.94
C GLY A 17 9.64 2.74 -17.34
N VAL A 18 8.97 1.74 -17.92
CA VAL A 18 9.12 0.34 -17.48
C VAL A 18 10.54 -0.16 -17.79
N LYS A 19 11.04 0.07 -19.02
CA LYS A 19 12.40 -0.33 -19.40
C LYS A 19 13.46 0.34 -18.55
N SER A 20 13.30 1.60 -18.18
CA SER A 20 14.25 2.26 -17.27
C SER A 20 14.22 1.61 -15.89
N LEU A 21 13.05 1.30 -15.33
CA LEU A 21 12.96 0.65 -14.01
C LEU A 21 13.56 -0.76 -13.99
N LEU A 22 13.41 -1.51 -15.10
CA LEU A 22 13.96 -2.85 -15.25
C LEU A 22 15.48 -2.86 -15.45
N THR A 23 16.01 -1.92 -16.22
CA THR A 23 17.43 -1.93 -16.69
C THR A 23 18.36 -1.08 -15.83
N ASP A 24 17.83 -0.11 -15.07
CA ASP A 24 18.67 0.87 -14.37
C ASP A 24 19.33 0.26 -13.11
N GLU A 25 20.53 -0.30 -13.25
CA GLU A 25 21.31 -0.85 -12.14
C GLU A 25 21.84 0.22 -11.16
N ASN A 26 21.93 1.48 -11.59
CA ASN A 26 22.63 2.56 -10.89
C ASN A 26 21.69 3.68 -10.40
N SER A 27 20.48 3.31 -10.00
CA SER A 27 19.49 4.27 -9.50
C SER A 27 19.83 4.73 -8.06
N LYS A 28 19.47 5.98 -7.72
CA LYS A 28 19.56 6.53 -6.34
C LYS A 28 18.88 5.65 -5.29
N TYR A 29 18.01 4.74 -5.72
CA TYR A 29 17.20 3.84 -4.90
C TYR A 29 17.76 2.41 -4.84
N ARG A 30 19.01 2.16 -5.24
CA ARG A 30 19.63 0.82 -5.17
C ARG A 30 19.53 0.18 -3.78
N TRP A 31 19.58 0.99 -2.72
CA TRP A 31 19.42 0.51 -1.34
C TRP A 31 18.04 -0.13 -1.06
N LEU A 32 16.98 0.31 -1.75
CA LEU A 32 15.63 -0.28 -1.67
C LEU A 32 15.52 -1.64 -2.37
N ARG A 33 16.54 -2.07 -3.11
CA ARG A 33 16.56 -3.39 -3.77
C ARG A 33 16.98 -4.52 -2.83
N SER A 34 17.71 -4.20 -1.75
CA SER A 34 18.09 -5.19 -0.75
C SER A 34 16.86 -5.80 -0.09
N GLN A 35 16.79 -7.14 -0.04
CA GLN A 35 15.64 -7.86 0.51
C GLN A 35 15.29 -7.40 1.95
N ARG A 36 16.30 -7.09 2.76
CA ARG A 36 16.08 -6.60 4.13
C ARG A 36 15.33 -5.27 4.14
N ASN A 37 15.73 -4.33 3.28
CA ASN A 37 15.12 -3.00 3.19
C ASN A 37 13.71 -3.07 2.60
N ARG A 38 13.48 -4.00 1.66
CA ARG A 38 12.15 -4.30 1.13
C ARG A 38 11.19 -4.79 2.20
N ARG A 39 11.64 -5.72 3.05
CA ARG A 39 10.84 -6.21 4.18
C ARG A 39 10.56 -5.12 5.20
N ILE A 40 11.55 -4.29 5.52
CA ILE A 40 11.35 -3.12 6.40
C ILE A 40 10.31 -2.18 5.80
N LEU A 41 10.36 -1.91 4.49
CA LEU A 41 9.37 -1.07 3.82
C LEU A 41 7.96 -1.67 3.91
N VAL A 42 7.81 -2.98 3.71
CA VAL A 42 6.54 -3.69 3.90
C VAL A 42 6.02 -3.55 5.33
N PHE A 43 6.88 -3.68 6.33
CA PHE A 43 6.50 -3.45 7.73
C PHE A 43 6.05 -2.01 7.99
N VAL A 44 6.81 -1.02 7.50
CA VAL A 44 6.47 0.40 7.62
C VAL A 44 5.13 0.70 6.96
N MET A 45 4.85 0.13 5.78
CA MET A 45 3.56 0.27 5.09
C MET A 45 2.42 -0.35 5.89
N THR A 46 2.63 -1.55 6.44
CA THR A 46 1.63 -2.23 7.26
C THR A 46 1.30 -1.41 8.51
N LEU A 47 2.32 -0.84 9.18
CA LEU A 47 2.13 0.09 10.29
C LEU A 47 1.40 1.36 9.84
N GLY A 48 1.73 1.89 8.67
CA GLY A 48 1.03 3.03 8.07
C GLY A 48 -0.46 2.77 7.89
N PHE A 49 -0.84 1.60 7.38
CA PHE A 49 -2.25 1.20 7.25
C PHE A 49 -2.96 1.13 8.59
N VAL A 50 -2.33 0.51 9.60
CA VAL A 50 -2.90 0.47 10.97
C VAL A 50 -3.11 1.89 11.50
N LEU A 51 -2.14 2.80 11.32
CA LEU A 51 -2.28 4.20 11.75
C LEU A 51 -3.39 4.94 11.01
N VAL A 52 -3.53 4.73 9.69
CA VAL A 52 -4.65 5.30 8.93
C VAL A 52 -5.97 4.76 9.46
N ALA A 53 -6.11 3.45 9.64
CA ALA A 53 -7.32 2.84 10.18
C ALA A 53 -7.65 3.32 11.60
N MET A 54 -6.65 3.53 12.46
CA MET A 54 -6.82 4.13 13.79
C MET A 54 -7.35 5.56 13.74
N GLY A 55 -7.13 6.29 12.63
CA GLY A 55 -7.71 7.61 12.40
C GLY A 55 -9.24 7.62 12.52
N SER A 56 -9.90 6.49 12.26
CA SER A 56 -11.35 6.33 12.40
C SER A 56 -11.85 6.43 13.86
N TYR A 57 -11.00 6.11 14.84
CA TYR A 57 -11.31 6.20 16.26
C TYR A 57 -11.01 7.57 16.88
N TRP A 58 -10.63 8.55 16.07
CA TRP A 58 -10.26 9.88 16.55
C TRP A 58 -11.36 10.57 17.38
N PRO A 59 -12.65 10.56 17.00
CA PRO A 59 -13.69 11.20 17.79
C PRO A 59 -13.81 10.62 19.20
N THR A 60 -13.62 9.31 19.34
CA THR A 60 -13.56 8.61 20.63
C THR A 60 -12.30 8.97 21.43
N LEU A 61 -11.15 9.12 20.77
CA LEU A 61 -9.92 9.56 21.43
C LEU A 61 -10.00 11.01 21.92
N LYS A 62 -10.56 11.91 21.11
CA LYS A 62 -10.75 13.33 21.44
C LYS A 62 -11.59 13.50 22.71
N THR A 63 -12.70 12.76 22.81
CA THR A 63 -13.61 12.81 23.96
C THR A 63 -12.94 12.28 25.25
N ASN A 64 -12.17 11.20 25.15
CA ASN A 64 -11.44 10.65 26.30
C ASN A 64 -10.28 11.53 26.79
N MET A 65 -9.63 12.29 25.91
CA MET A 65 -8.45 13.10 26.23
C MET A 65 -8.77 14.55 26.66
N ASN A 66 -10.05 14.94 26.68
CA ASN A 66 -10.53 16.26 27.13
C ASN A 66 -9.77 17.46 26.53
N LEU A 67 -9.41 17.37 25.24
CA LEU A 67 -8.64 18.39 24.52
C LEU A 67 -9.52 19.57 24.09
N SER A 68 -8.96 20.79 24.04
CA SER A 68 -9.67 21.97 23.54
C SER A 68 -10.06 21.81 22.06
N ASP A 69 -11.25 22.27 21.70
CA ASP A 69 -11.87 21.99 20.40
C ASP A 69 -11.03 22.49 19.20
N GLY A 70 -10.44 23.68 19.31
CA GLY A 70 -9.69 24.29 18.21
C GLY A 70 -8.33 23.61 17.97
N THR A 71 -7.55 23.37 19.02
CA THR A 71 -6.19 22.82 18.89
C THR A 71 -6.22 21.33 18.53
N ALA A 72 -7.18 20.56 19.05
CA ALA A 72 -7.34 19.14 18.73
C ALA A 72 -7.64 18.90 17.24
N VAL A 73 -8.50 19.73 16.65
CA VAL A 73 -8.87 19.61 15.23
C VAL A 73 -7.68 19.92 14.33
N VAL A 74 -6.87 20.92 14.67
CA VAL A 74 -5.66 21.27 13.90
C VAL A 74 -4.62 20.16 13.99
N ILE A 75 -4.34 19.62 15.19
CA ILE A 75 -3.36 18.53 15.36
C ILE A 75 -3.79 17.28 14.59
N TYR A 76 -5.07 16.94 14.67
CA TYR A 76 -5.59 15.77 13.95
C TYR A 76 -5.53 15.92 12.45
N SER A 77 -6.03 17.03 11.90
CA SER A 77 -6.04 17.24 10.46
C SER A 77 -4.62 17.23 9.89
N VAL A 78 -3.67 17.89 10.55
CA VAL A 78 -2.26 17.89 10.13
C VAL A 78 -1.65 16.48 10.22
N SER A 79 -1.88 15.76 11.32
CA SER A 79 -1.33 14.40 11.49
C SER A 79 -1.96 13.39 10.53
N ALA A 80 -3.27 13.44 10.30
CA ALA A 80 -3.97 12.57 9.37
C ALA A 80 -3.47 12.79 7.94
N ILE A 81 -3.36 14.05 7.49
CA ILE A 81 -2.81 14.41 6.19
C ILE A 81 -1.37 13.88 6.07
N PHE A 82 -0.54 14.12 7.08
CA PHE A 82 0.85 13.66 7.09
C PHE A 82 0.96 12.13 6.96
N VAL A 83 0.17 11.37 7.72
CA VAL A 83 0.16 9.91 7.69
C VAL A 83 -0.30 9.40 6.32
N ILE A 84 -1.34 9.98 5.72
CA ILE A 84 -1.81 9.62 4.38
C ILE A 84 -0.73 9.88 3.34
N PHE A 85 -0.06 11.04 3.39
CA PHE A 85 1.06 11.34 2.50
C PHE A 85 2.24 10.40 2.70
N ALA A 86 2.55 10.00 3.93
CA ALA A 86 3.59 9.03 4.22
C ALA A 86 3.26 7.65 3.63
N VAL A 87 2.00 7.20 3.72
CA VAL A 87 1.53 5.95 3.11
C VAL A 87 1.60 6.03 1.59
N LEU A 88 1.18 7.14 0.98
CA LEU A 88 1.30 7.38 -0.47
C LEU A 88 2.76 7.34 -0.94
N LEU A 89 3.65 7.99 -0.22
CA LEU A 89 5.08 8.00 -0.53
C LEU A 89 5.67 6.59 -0.39
N GLY A 90 5.33 5.88 0.68
CA GLY A 90 5.74 4.49 0.88
C GLY A 90 5.24 3.56 -0.23
N TYR A 91 4.01 3.76 -0.70
CA TYR A 91 3.47 3.03 -1.85
C TYR A 91 4.28 3.25 -3.13
N LEU A 92 4.65 4.49 -3.45
CA LEU A 92 5.50 4.81 -4.61
C LEU A 92 6.90 4.19 -4.47
N LEU A 93 7.51 4.30 -3.28
CA LEU A 93 8.81 3.65 -3.01
C LEU A 93 8.73 2.13 -3.17
N LEU A 94 7.61 1.54 -2.78
CA LEU A 94 7.40 0.11 -2.86
C LEU A 94 7.26 -0.36 -4.33
N ARG A 95 6.61 0.44 -5.19
CA ARG A 95 6.59 0.21 -6.66
C ARG A 95 8.00 0.27 -7.27
N ILE A 96 8.80 1.27 -6.87
CA ILE A 96 10.20 1.40 -7.34
C ILE A 96 11.03 0.20 -6.86
N SER A 97 10.81 -0.24 -5.62
CA SER A 97 11.53 -1.35 -4.99
C SER A 97 11.36 -2.68 -5.73
N VAL A 98 10.17 -2.94 -6.30
CA VAL A 98 9.88 -4.14 -7.11
C VAL A 98 10.12 -3.95 -8.60
N ARG A 99 10.84 -2.88 -9.00
CA ARG A 99 11.12 -2.51 -10.40
C ARG A 99 9.88 -2.31 -11.27
N GLY A 100 8.74 -2.03 -10.65
CA GLY A 100 7.46 -1.93 -11.35
C GLY A 100 7.00 -3.23 -12.01
N ILE A 101 7.55 -4.40 -11.66
CA ILE A 101 7.16 -5.68 -12.27
C ILE A 101 5.68 -5.97 -12.06
N ALA A 102 5.12 -5.55 -10.93
CA ALA A 102 3.70 -5.67 -10.65
C ALA A 102 2.81 -4.92 -11.67
N ASP A 103 3.29 -3.79 -12.20
CA ASP A 103 2.53 -2.92 -13.11
C ASP A 103 3.01 -3.00 -14.57
N ALA A 104 4.03 -3.83 -14.85
CA ALA A 104 4.63 -3.92 -16.17
C ALA A 104 3.78 -4.81 -17.12
N PRO A 105 3.59 -4.39 -18.38
CA PRO A 105 2.85 -5.17 -19.38
C PRO A 105 3.62 -6.42 -19.78
N ASN A 106 2.89 -7.49 -20.13
CA ASN A 106 3.48 -8.80 -20.47
C ASN A 106 4.50 -8.74 -21.61
N GLU A 107 4.31 -7.84 -22.58
CA GLU A 107 5.22 -7.67 -23.71
C GLU A 107 6.64 -7.23 -23.31
N LEU A 108 6.80 -6.65 -22.13
CA LEU A 108 8.06 -6.11 -21.62
C LEU A 108 8.72 -6.98 -20.55
N LEU A 109 8.05 -8.06 -20.15
CA LEU A 109 8.49 -8.94 -19.08
C LEU A 109 8.96 -10.27 -19.66
N ASP A 110 10.02 -10.81 -19.07
CA ASP A 110 10.46 -12.17 -19.37
C ASP A 110 9.47 -13.19 -18.78
N GLU A 111 9.45 -14.42 -19.33
CA GLU A 111 8.55 -15.49 -18.85
C GLU A 111 8.68 -15.77 -17.34
N ARG A 112 9.91 -15.68 -16.81
CA ARG A 112 10.16 -15.83 -15.36
C ARG A 112 9.48 -14.71 -14.57
N GLN A 113 9.57 -13.46 -15.04
CA GLN A 113 8.98 -12.30 -14.36
C GLN A 113 7.45 -12.37 -14.38
N ILE A 114 6.86 -12.81 -15.50
CA ILE A 114 5.41 -13.05 -15.61
C ILE A 114 4.95 -14.09 -14.59
N LYS A 115 5.62 -15.25 -14.52
CA LYS A 115 5.30 -16.30 -13.54
C LYS A 115 5.41 -15.81 -12.09
N ILE A 116 6.46 -15.06 -11.77
CA ILE A 116 6.65 -14.49 -10.43
C ILE A 116 5.53 -13.52 -10.08
N ARG A 117 5.18 -12.62 -11.01
CA ARG A 117 4.11 -11.63 -10.83
C ARG A 117 2.76 -12.30 -10.62
N ASP A 118 2.38 -13.22 -11.49
CA ASP A 118 1.08 -13.89 -11.42
C ASP A 118 0.94 -14.74 -10.15
N THR A 119 2.02 -15.41 -9.75
CA THR A 119 2.05 -16.12 -8.46
C THR A 119 1.91 -15.13 -7.28
N SER A 120 2.56 -13.97 -7.36
CA SER A 120 2.47 -12.93 -6.33
C SER A 120 1.07 -12.34 -6.24
N PHE A 121 0.40 -12.10 -7.37
CA PHE A 121 -1.01 -11.69 -7.41
C PHE A 121 -1.90 -12.71 -6.71
N ARG A 122 -1.73 -14.01 -7.01
CA ARG A 122 -2.51 -15.06 -6.36
C ARG A 122 -2.39 -15.02 -4.83
N TYR A 123 -1.17 -14.91 -4.30
CA TYR A 123 -0.98 -14.79 -2.85
C TYR A 123 -1.51 -13.48 -2.29
N ALA A 124 -1.42 -12.37 -3.02
CA ALA A 124 -1.99 -11.09 -2.61
C ALA A 124 -3.51 -11.16 -2.47
N TYR A 125 -4.20 -11.82 -3.41
CA TYR A 125 -5.65 -12.04 -3.32
C TYR A 125 -6.03 -13.00 -2.20
N TYR A 126 -5.23 -14.05 -1.94
CA TYR A 126 -5.46 -14.90 -0.77
C TYR A 126 -5.28 -14.13 0.55
N ALA A 127 -4.20 -13.35 0.68
CA ALA A 127 -3.98 -12.51 1.86
C ALA A 127 -5.12 -11.49 2.05
N LEU A 128 -5.59 -10.88 0.97
CA LEU A 128 -6.74 -9.97 0.99
C LEU A 128 -8.02 -10.69 1.45
N GLY A 129 -8.28 -11.89 0.91
CA GLY A 129 -9.42 -12.71 1.30
C GLY A 129 -9.40 -13.06 2.79
N TYR A 130 -8.24 -13.50 3.30
CA TYR A 130 -8.08 -13.76 4.73
C TYR A 130 -8.26 -12.51 5.58
N LEU A 131 -7.77 -11.35 5.13
CA LEU A 131 -7.95 -10.08 5.81
C LEU A 131 -9.45 -9.70 5.90
N ILE A 132 -10.18 -9.79 4.79
CA ILE A 132 -11.62 -9.52 4.76
C ILE A 132 -12.38 -10.47 5.69
N VAL A 133 -12.08 -11.77 5.63
CA VAL A 133 -12.71 -12.77 6.50
C VAL A 133 -12.40 -12.47 7.97
N ALA A 134 -11.16 -12.14 8.31
CA ALA A 134 -10.78 -11.76 9.67
C ALA A 134 -11.54 -10.52 10.16
N LEU A 135 -11.72 -9.53 9.29
CA LEU A 135 -12.48 -8.31 9.59
C LEU A 135 -13.97 -8.61 9.80
N LEU A 136 -14.56 -9.49 8.99
CA LEU A 136 -15.94 -9.94 9.17
C LEU A 136 -16.13 -10.73 10.47
N ILE A 137 -15.21 -11.64 10.78
CA ILE A 137 -15.21 -12.37 12.06
C ILE A 137 -15.14 -11.38 13.22
N LEU A 138 -14.25 -10.40 13.14
CA LEU A 138 -14.08 -9.39 14.19
C LEU A 138 -15.34 -8.52 14.33
N MET A 139 -16.03 -8.20 13.24
CA MET A 139 -17.32 -7.49 13.28
C MET A 139 -18.43 -8.33 13.95
N ILE A 140 -18.44 -9.65 13.76
CA ILE A 140 -19.45 -10.55 14.34
C ILE A 140 -19.18 -10.82 15.83
N TYR A 141 -17.92 -11.10 16.18
CA TYR A 141 -17.55 -11.57 17.53
C TYR A 141 -17.05 -10.46 18.47
N ALA A 142 -16.72 -9.29 17.94
CA ALA A 142 -16.30 -8.13 18.72
C ALA A 142 -17.06 -6.86 18.28
N PRO A 143 -18.40 -6.84 18.41
CA PRO A 143 -19.22 -5.68 18.06
C PRO A 143 -18.87 -4.44 18.90
N ASP A 144 -18.32 -4.64 20.11
CA ASP A 144 -17.85 -3.58 21.00
C ASP A 144 -16.72 -2.73 20.37
N LEU A 145 -16.05 -3.22 19.33
CA LEU A 145 -15.04 -2.47 18.59
C LEU A 145 -15.66 -1.36 17.72
N LYS A 146 -16.98 -1.35 17.50
CA LYS A 146 -17.71 -0.28 16.81
C LYS A 146 -17.01 0.16 15.52
N LEU A 147 -16.67 -0.80 14.66
CA LEU A 147 -15.86 -0.55 13.45
C LEU A 147 -16.56 0.37 12.45
N PHE A 148 -17.89 0.31 12.40
CA PHE A 148 -18.76 1.08 11.51
C PHE A 148 -20.00 1.50 12.30
N GLU A 149 -20.05 2.75 12.70
CA GLU A 149 -21.17 3.36 13.43
C GLU A 149 -21.54 4.71 12.80
N PRO A 150 -22.83 5.07 12.72
CA PRO A 150 -23.26 6.37 12.21
C PRO A 150 -22.72 7.56 13.03
N GLU A 151 -22.45 7.34 14.32
CA GLU A 151 -21.93 8.34 15.25
C GLU A 151 -20.60 7.90 15.86
N GLY A 152 -19.60 8.77 15.82
CA GLY A 152 -18.26 8.50 16.33
C GLY A 152 -17.34 7.86 15.30
N ASN A 153 -17.43 6.53 15.09
CA ASN A 153 -16.54 5.80 14.19
C ASN A 153 -17.24 5.40 12.88
N ASP A 154 -17.27 6.31 11.91
CA ASP A 154 -17.88 6.10 10.57
C ASP A 154 -17.13 5.06 9.70
N GLY A 155 -15.98 4.53 10.17
CA GLY A 155 -15.19 3.53 9.44
C GLY A 155 -14.55 4.03 8.13
N SER A 156 -14.71 5.31 7.79
CA SER A 156 -14.22 5.91 6.54
C SER A 156 -12.71 5.77 6.38
N TYR A 157 -11.94 6.02 7.44
CA TYR A 157 -10.48 5.84 7.43
C TYR A 157 -10.06 4.37 7.36
N LEU A 158 -10.86 3.46 7.92
CA LEU A 158 -10.65 2.03 7.78
C LEU A 158 -10.85 1.58 6.33
N ILE A 159 -11.86 2.11 5.64
CA ILE A 159 -12.07 1.88 4.20
C ILE A 159 -10.91 2.46 3.38
N ILE A 160 -10.47 3.68 3.66
CA ILE A 160 -9.32 4.31 2.98
C ILE A 160 -8.06 3.44 3.16
N SER A 161 -7.78 3.00 4.39
CA SER A 161 -6.67 2.08 4.67
C SER A 161 -6.79 0.79 3.89
N MET A 162 -8.00 0.24 3.78
CA MET A 162 -8.26 -0.99 3.04
C MET A 162 -7.99 -0.82 1.54
N LEU A 163 -8.38 0.31 0.94
CA LEU A 163 -8.07 0.61 -0.47
C LEU A 163 -6.56 0.72 -0.71
N PHE A 164 -5.83 1.36 0.20
CA PHE A 164 -4.37 1.39 0.15
C PHE A 164 -3.73 0.01 0.31
N ALA A 165 -4.26 -0.83 1.20
CA ALA A 165 -3.82 -2.21 1.33
C ALA A 165 -4.08 -3.00 0.03
N CYS A 166 -5.28 -2.94 -0.53
CA CYS A 166 -5.64 -3.61 -1.80
C CYS A 166 -4.70 -3.25 -2.95
N SER A 167 -4.39 -1.96 -3.12
CA SER A 167 -3.54 -1.49 -4.21
C SER A 167 -2.05 -1.83 -4.03
N SER A 168 -1.58 -1.93 -2.78
CA SER A 168 -0.17 -2.16 -2.47
C SER A 168 0.20 -3.63 -2.25
N LEU A 169 -0.79 -4.48 -1.93
CA LEU A 169 -0.61 -5.89 -1.57
C LEU A 169 0.21 -6.71 -2.59
N PRO A 170 -0.06 -6.66 -3.91
CA PRO A 170 0.72 -7.41 -4.89
C PRO A 170 2.21 -7.07 -4.84
N SER A 171 2.51 -5.78 -4.75
CA SER A 171 3.88 -5.29 -4.68
C SER A 171 4.51 -5.62 -3.32
N MET A 172 3.74 -5.60 -2.22
CA MET A 172 4.23 -5.97 -0.88
C MET A 172 4.61 -7.46 -0.82
N VAL A 173 3.77 -8.34 -1.38
CA VAL A 173 4.03 -9.78 -1.46
C VAL A 173 5.29 -10.06 -2.30
N LEU A 174 5.42 -9.39 -3.44
CA LEU A 174 6.58 -9.53 -4.32
C LEU A 174 7.85 -9.03 -3.62
N ALA A 175 7.79 -7.88 -2.95
CA ALA A 175 8.88 -7.32 -2.15
C ALA A 175 9.31 -8.23 -0.99
N TRP A 176 8.37 -8.96 -0.38
CA TRP A 176 8.61 -9.84 0.76
C TRP A 176 9.23 -11.19 0.36
N ARG A 177 8.70 -11.79 -0.72
CA ARG A 177 9.01 -13.17 -1.12
C ARG A 177 10.27 -13.28 -1.96
N GLU A 178 10.43 -12.41 -2.95
CA GLU A 178 11.48 -12.60 -3.97
C GLU A 178 12.84 -12.10 -3.47
N ARG A 179 13.83 -13.01 -3.46
CA ARG A 179 15.21 -12.68 -3.07
C ARG A 179 15.87 -11.80 -4.13
N ASP A 180 15.72 -12.18 -5.40
CA ASP A 180 16.33 -11.49 -6.53
C ASP A 180 15.25 -11.04 -7.53
N ILE A 181 15.12 -9.71 -7.65
CA ILE A 181 14.32 -9.02 -8.66
C ILE A 181 15.29 -8.17 -9.47
#